data_AF-A0A928GXF3-F1
#
_entry.id   AF-A0A928GXF3-F1
#
_cell.length_a   1.000
_cell.length_b   1.000
_cell.length_c   1.000
_cell.angle_alpha   90.00
_cell.angle_beta   90.00
_cell.angle_gamma   90.00
#
_symmetry.space_group_name_H-M   'P 1'
#
loop_
_entity.id
_entity.type
_entity.pdbx_description
1 polymer ?
#
loop_
_entity_poly.entity_id
_entity_poly.type
_entity_poly.pdbx_seq_one_letter_code
_entity_poly.pdbx_strand_id
1 'polypeptide(L)'
;MCISRGKTAAERRPAMKRSDLIRLVCYLAAVAFILFHPVRTVLRFSFPSSKGVEVRFRVTAYDPYDPMRGRYVRLNLRDASRVRLTKKNRDLGFRSGQPVFAVLDITGPAIIDLVAERKEVPPGRFFLPVQYQWFNRDWDPKKKKMQKTGIHTVKLPFERFYLNEKKAPEVERLLQQRNTKAELSVIIFPDGVYRVHDLIVNGQYVRGR
;
A
#
# COMPACT_ATOMS: atom_id res chain seq x y z
N MET A 1 -13.11 4.31 -84.48
CA MET A 1 -14.40 4.86 -84.00
C MET A 1 -14.93 3.93 -82.92
N CYS A 2 -15.31 4.30 -81.72
CA CYS A 2 -15.32 5.58 -81.00
C CYS A 2 -15.17 5.26 -79.50
N ILE A 3 -14.50 6.17 -78.82
CA ILE A 3 -14.20 6.16 -77.39
C ILE A 3 -15.47 6.40 -76.57
N SER A 4 -15.63 5.72 -75.43
CA SER A 4 -16.36 6.29 -74.29
C SER A 4 -15.64 5.94 -72.98
N ARG A 5 -14.92 6.95 -72.49
CA ARG A 5 -14.33 7.04 -71.14
C ARG A 5 -15.39 7.56 -70.16
N GLY A 6 -15.28 7.10 -68.91
CA GLY A 6 -15.71 7.82 -67.72
C GLY A 6 -17.01 7.30 -67.12
N LYS A 7 -17.15 7.12 -65.81
CA LYS A 7 -16.47 7.81 -64.70
C LYS A 7 -16.39 6.86 -63.51
N THR A 8 -15.20 6.82 -62.90
CA THR A 8 -14.98 6.47 -61.50
C THR A 8 -16.00 7.21 -60.63
N ALA A 9 -16.97 6.47 -60.09
CA ALA A 9 -17.81 6.95 -59.00
C ALA A 9 -16.90 7.05 -57.77
N ALA A 10 -16.34 8.24 -57.57
CA ALA A 10 -15.64 8.60 -56.35
C ALA A 10 -16.57 8.30 -55.17
N GLU A 11 -16.17 7.33 -54.36
CA GLU A 11 -16.79 6.96 -53.09
C GLU A 11 -16.79 8.18 -52.17
N ARG A 12 -17.85 9.00 -52.27
CA ARG A 12 -18.07 10.14 -51.39
C ARG A 12 -18.34 9.58 -50.00
N ARG A 13 -17.30 9.52 -49.16
CA ARG A 13 -17.44 9.29 -47.73
C ARG A 13 -18.52 10.26 -47.21
N PRO A 14 -19.63 9.77 -46.62
CA PRO A 14 -20.68 10.66 -46.15
C PRO A 14 -20.10 11.62 -45.11
N ALA A 15 -20.25 12.92 -45.35
CA ALA A 15 -19.79 13.94 -44.41
C ALA A 15 -20.53 13.74 -43.08
N MET A 16 -19.75 13.52 -42.00
CA MET A 16 -20.29 13.28 -40.66
C MET A 16 -21.11 14.50 -40.23
N LYS A 17 -22.37 14.28 -39.82
CA LYS A 17 -23.23 15.38 -39.34
C LYS A 17 -22.64 15.97 -38.07
N ARG A 18 -22.79 17.28 -37.85
CA ARG A 18 -22.26 17.99 -36.67
C ARG A 18 -22.68 17.34 -35.34
N SER A 19 -23.91 16.81 -35.26
CA SER A 19 -24.41 16.07 -34.09
C SER A 19 -23.65 14.77 -33.83
N ASP A 20 -23.28 14.06 -34.88
CA ASP A 20 -22.56 12.78 -34.79
C ASP A 20 -21.09 13.02 -34.42
N LEU A 21 -20.52 14.14 -34.89
CA LEU A 21 -19.18 14.59 -34.47
C LEU A 21 -19.15 14.92 -32.97
N ILE A 22 -20.15 15.66 -32.46
CA ILE A 22 -20.24 15.98 -31.02
C ILE A 22 -20.36 14.69 -30.21
N ARG A 23 -21.22 13.76 -30.62
CA ARG A 23 -21.37 12.45 -29.96
C ARG A 23 -20.06 11.66 -29.95
N LEU A 24 -19.35 11.60 -31.09
CA LEU A 24 -18.05 10.93 -31.19
C LEU A 24 -17.00 11.54 -30.25
N VAL A 25 -16.92 12.87 -30.19
CA VAL A 25 -16.01 13.57 -29.28
C VAL A 25 -16.36 13.27 -27.82
N CYS A 26 -17.65 13.27 -27.45
CA CYS A 26 -18.08 12.89 -26.11
C CYS A 26 -17.71 11.44 -25.76
N TYR A 27 -17.87 10.50 -26.69
CA TYR A 27 -17.45 9.10 -26.48
C TYR A 27 -15.94 8.97 -26.29
N LEU A 28 -15.14 9.63 -27.12
CA LEU A 28 -13.68 9.62 -26.98
C LEU A 28 -13.23 10.25 -25.66
N ALA A 29 -13.86 11.34 -25.24
CA ALA A 29 -13.58 11.97 -23.95
C ALA A 29 -13.93 11.05 -22.77
N ALA A 30 -15.08 10.36 -22.83
CA ALA A 30 -15.49 9.39 -21.82
C ALA A 30 -14.51 8.20 -21.73
N VAL A 31 -14.12 7.63 -22.88
CA VAL A 31 -13.13 6.54 -22.95
C VAL A 31 -11.76 7.00 -22.41
N ALA A 32 -11.30 8.19 -22.80
CA ALA A 32 -10.06 8.75 -22.30
C ALA A 32 -10.09 8.95 -20.77
N PHE A 33 -11.22 9.41 -20.22
CA PHE A 33 -11.38 9.59 -18.77
C PHE A 33 -11.35 8.24 -18.02
N ILE A 34 -12.02 7.20 -18.56
CA ILE A 34 -12.01 5.86 -17.99
C ILE A 34 -10.61 5.24 -18.01
N LEU A 35 -9.85 5.42 -19.10
CA LEU A 35 -8.48 4.91 -19.24
C LEU A 35 -7.45 5.72 -18.43
N PHE A 36 -7.69 7.01 -18.19
CA PHE A 36 -6.75 7.87 -17.49
C PHE A 36 -6.46 7.38 -16.06
N HIS A 37 -7.48 6.94 -15.33
CA HIS A 37 -7.33 6.49 -13.95
C HIS A 37 -6.43 5.23 -13.78
N PRO A 38 -6.66 4.11 -14.49
CA PRO A 38 -5.79 2.94 -14.39
C PRO A 38 -4.39 3.23 -14.92
N VAL A 39 -4.24 3.95 -16.04
CA VAL A 39 -2.92 4.29 -16.60
C VAL A 39 -2.09 5.11 -15.61
N ARG A 40 -2.70 6.13 -14.98
CA ARG A 40 -2.05 6.94 -13.96
C ARG A 40 -1.63 6.11 -12.75
N THR A 41 -2.44 5.14 -12.34
CA THR A 41 -2.14 4.23 -11.23
C THR A 41 -0.96 3.33 -11.55
N VAL A 42 -0.93 2.73 -12.74
CA VAL A 42 0.17 1.85 -13.19
C VAL A 42 1.48 2.61 -13.30
N LEU A 43 1.47 3.83 -13.85
CA LEU A 43 2.67 4.65 -13.99
C LEU A 43 3.27 5.04 -12.64
N ARG A 44 2.42 5.41 -11.67
CA ARG A 44 2.87 5.73 -10.30
C ARG A 44 3.55 4.54 -9.60
N PHE A 45 3.07 3.33 -9.88
CA PHE A 45 3.63 2.12 -9.27
C PHE A 45 4.91 1.63 -9.98
N SER A 46 4.95 1.74 -11.31
CA SER A 46 6.06 1.22 -12.13
C SER A 46 7.27 2.15 -12.14
N PHE A 47 7.03 3.46 -12.13
CA PHE A 47 8.07 4.48 -12.19
C PHE A 47 7.94 5.45 -11.01
N PRO A 48 8.36 5.02 -9.80
CA PRO A 48 8.38 5.93 -8.68
C PRO A 48 9.33 7.09 -9.00
N SER A 49 8.82 8.31 -8.96
CA SER A 49 9.58 9.52 -9.34
C SER A 49 10.71 9.87 -8.36
N SER A 50 10.84 9.12 -7.26
CA SER A 50 11.83 9.33 -6.22
C SER A 50 12.31 8.00 -5.64
N LYS A 51 13.53 8.00 -5.09
CA LYS A 51 14.10 6.83 -4.42
C LYS A 51 13.36 6.60 -3.11
N GLY A 52 12.78 5.42 -2.96
CA GLY A 52 12.15 4.99 -1.71
C GLY A 52 13.19 4.57 -0.67
N VAL A 53 12.79 4.58 0.60
CA VAL A 53 13.58 4.05 1.71
C VAL A 53 13.10 2.65 2.06
N GLU A 54 14.02 1.72 2.30
CA GLU A 54 13.71 0.38 2.76
C GLU A 54 13.54 0.38 4.29
N VAL A 55 12.37 -0.06 4.76
CA VAL A 55 12.04 -0.19 6.18
C VAL A 55 11.69 -1.65 6.48
N ARG A 56 12.25 -2.19 7.56
CA ARG A 56 12.08 -3.59 7.95
C ARG A 56 11.13 -3.73 9.13
N PHE A 57 9.97 -4.35 8.91
CA PHE A 57 8.99 -4.57 9.95
C PHE A 57 9.13 -5.98 10.50
N ARG A 58 9.24 -6.12 11.84
CA ARG A 58 9.21 -7.46 12.45
C ARG A 58 7.83 -8.08 12.26
N VAL A 59 7.81 -9.33 11.80
CA VAL A 59 6.59 -10.07 11.52
C VAL A 59 6.65 -11.45 12.15
N THR A 60 5.48 -11.93 12.56
CA THR A 60 5.25 -13.35 12.84
C THR A 60 4.30 -13.85 11.77
N ALA A 61 4.46 -15.06 11.25
CA ALA A 61 3.51 -15.57 10.26
C ALA A 61 2.54 -16.54 10.91
N TYR A 62 1.30 -16.49 10.43
CA TYR A 62 0.25 -17.41 10.82
C TYR A 62 -0.66 -17.59 9.63
N ASP A 63 -0.65 -18.77 9.00
CA ASP A 63 -1.52 -19.05 7.85
C ASP A 63 -2.45 -20.24 8.06
N PRO A 64 -3.77 -20.05 7.91
CA PRO A 64 -4.69 -21.09 7.48
C PRO A 64 -4.73 -21.14 5.93
N TYR A 65 -4.31 -22.26 5.36
CA TYR A 65 -4.32 -22.56 3.91
C TYR A 65 -5.68 -22.25 3.24
N ASP A 66 -5.68 -21.41 2.19
CA ASP A 66 -6.85 -21.09 1.34
C ASP A 66 -6.62 -21.58 -0.11
N PRO A 67 -7.30 -22.66 -0.56
CA PRO A 67 -7.10 -23.23 -1.90
C PRO A 67 -7.45 -22.30 -3.07
N MET A 68 -8.29 -21.28 -2.87
CA MET A 68 -8.83 -20.48 -3.98
C MET A 68 -8.01 -19.24 -4.33
N ARG A 69 -7.04 -18.86 -3.50
CA ARG A 69 -6.30 -17.58 -3.61
C ARG A 69 -4.80 -17.72 -3.89
N GLY A 70 -4.35 -18.96 -4.11
CA GLY A 70 -2.92 -19.29 -4.19
C GLY A 70 -2.24 -19.20 -2.81
N ARG A 71 -0.97 -19.60 -2.75
CA ARG A 71 -0.21 -19.57 -1.49
C ARG A 71 0.32 -18.16 -1.20
N TYR A 72 -0.22 -17.55 -0.15
CA TYR A 72 0.32 -16.33 0.46
C TYR A 72 0.66 -16.63 1.92
N VAL A 73 1.64 -15.93 2.46
CA VAL A 73 1.90 -15.96 3.91
C VAL A 73 1.22 -14.76 4.52
N ARG A 74 0.26 -15.00 5.42
CA ARG A 74 -0.33 -13.94 6.22
C ARG A 74 0.64 -13.52 7.31
N LEU A 75 0.96 -12.23 7.31
CA LEU A 75 1.89 -11.60 8.21
C LEU A 75 1.13 -10.98 9.37
N ASN A 76 1.49 -11.37 10.57
CA ASN A 76 1.06 -10.76 11.81
C ASN A 76 2.10 -9.73 12.24
N LEU A 77 1.73 -8.46 12.07
CA LEU A 77 2.54 -7.30 12.37
C LEU A 77 2.24 -6.73 13.76
N ARG A 78 1.89 -7.57 14.75
CA ARG A 78 1.46 -7.14 16.09
C ARG A 78 2.43 -6.17 16.77
N ASP A 79 3.72 -6.34 16.57
CA ASP A 79 4.74 -5.47 17.16
C ASP A 79 4.83 -4.14 16.42
N ALA A 80 4.74 -4.16 15.08
CA ALA A 80 4.77 -2.95 14.26
C ALA A 80 3.46 -2.15 14.30
N SER A 81 2.33 -2.80 14.55
CA SER A 81 1.02 -2.16 14.70
C SER A 81 0.84 -1.46 16.04
N ARG A 82 1.62 -1.83 17.06
CA ARG A 82 1.59 -1.26 18.40
C ARG A 82 2.64 -0.17 18.53
N VAL A 83 2.19 1.07 18.46
CA VAL A 83 3.05 2.25 18.43
C VAL A 83 3.01 2.98 19.75
N ARG A 84 4.19 3.31 20.27
CA ARG A 84 4.35 4.21 21.41
C ARG A 84 5.02 5.48 20.90
N LEU A 85 4.27 6.59 20.88
CA LEU A 85 4.72 7.83 20.26
C LEU A 85 5.76 8.49 21.16
N THR A 86 6.82 9.08 20.60
CA THR A 86 7.88 9.69 21.42
C THR A 86 7.48 11.07 21.93
N LYS A 87 6.77 11.86 21.11
CA LYS A 87 6.44 13.27 21.42
C LYS A 87 5.07 13.44 22.06
N LYS A 88 4.04 12.79 21.50
CA LYS A 88 2.63 12.94 21.90
C LYS A 88 2.04 11.59 22.30
N ASN A 89 2.65 10.90 23.27
CA ASN A 89 2.14 9.61 23.73
C ASN A 89 0.88 9.76 24.59
N ARG A 90 -0.20 10.27 24.03
CA ARG A 90 -1.48 10.46 24.72
C ARG A 90 -2.59 10.15 23.75
N ASP A 91 -3.79 9.98 24.28
CA ASP A 91 -4.98 9.87 23.46
C ASP A 91 -5.09 11.07 22.50
N LEU A 92 -5.03 10.80 21.20
CA LEU A 92 -5.09 11.80 20.14
C LEU A 92 -6.55 12.11 19.74
N GLY A 93 -7.53 11.38 20.29
CA GLY A 93 -8.94 11.55 19.97
C GLY A 93 -9.34 10.98 18.60
N PHE A 94 -8.49 10.16 17.99
CA PHE A 94 -8.78 9.50 16.72
C PHE A 94 -9.85 8.42 16.89
N ARG A 95 -10.71 8.30 15.87
CA ARG A 95 -11.76 7.27 15.85
C ARG A 95 -11.21 5.96 15.28
N SER A 96 -11.69 4.83 15.78
CA SER A 96 -11.38 3.53 15.19
C SER A 96 -11.80 3.49 13.72
N GLY A 97 -10.95 2.93 12.87
CA GLY A 97 -11.11 2.88 11.40
C GLY A 97 -10.72 4.16 10.68
N GLN A 98 -10.40 5.26 11.38
CA GLN A 98 -10.02 6.52 10.76
C GLN A 98 -8.69 6.37 10.00
N PRO A 99 -8.60 6.81 8.72
CA PRO A 99 -7.34 6.87 8.01
C PRO A 99 -6.45 7.95 8.63
N VAL A 100 -5.22 7.58 8.98
CA VAL A 100 -4.20 8.46 9.54
C VAL A 100 -2.86 8.19 8.85
N PHE A 101 -1.92 9.11 8.95
CA PHE A 101 -0.58 8.95 8.39
C PHE A 101 0.41 8.65 9.52
N ALA A 102 1.07 7.50 9.42
CA ALA A 102 2.16 7.11 10.30
C ALA A 102 3.47 7.70 9.79
N VAL A 103 4.08 8.59 10.57
CA VAL A 103 5.38 9.17 10.26
C VAL A 103 6.46 8.21 10.71
N LEU A 104 7.41 7.92 9.83
CA LEU A 104 8.45 6.92 10.06
C LEU A 104 9.80 7.60 10.35
N ASP A 105 10.59 6.94 11.19
CA ASP A 105 12.01 7.25 11.30
C ASP A 105 12.84 6.44 10.30
N ILE A 106 13.90 7.04 9.78
CA ILE A 106 14.81 6.38 8.83
C ILE A 106 15.87 5.56 9.59
N THR A 107 16.18 5.98 10.82
CA THR A 107 17.19 5.36 11.70
C THR A 107 16.74 3.99 12.25
N GLY A 108 15.46 3.65 12.14
CA GLY A 108 14.92 2.37 12.58
C GLY A 108 13.44 2.21 12.24
N PRO A 109 12.89 1.00 12.31
CA PRO A 109 11.53 0.68 11.87
C PRO A 109 10.43 1.12 12.85
N ALA A 110 10.59 2.30 13.43
CA ALA A 110 9.69 2.85 14.42
C ALA A 110 8.80 3.93 13.79
N ILE A 111 7.49 3.78 14.02
CA ILE A 111 6.54 4.86 13.82
C ILE A 111 6.76 5.86 14.95
N ILE A 112 7.13 7.09 14.59
CA ILE A 112 7.46 8.15 15.56
C ILE A 112 6.27 9.03 15.92
N ASP A 113 5.36 9.22 14.97
CA ASP A 113 4.19 10.08 15.12
C ASP A 113 3.01 9.58 14.28
N LEU A 114 1.80 9.99 14.67
CA LEU A 114 0.56 9.74 13.95
C LEU A 114 -0.15 11.08 13.70
N VAL A 115 -0.41 11.39 12.44
CA VAL A 115 -1.08 12.64 12.04
C VAL A 115 -2.35 12.34 11.26
N ALA A 116 -3.38 13.17 11.44
CA ALA A 116 -4.67 12.96 10.78
C ALA A 116 -4.63 13.45 9.32
N GLU A 117 -3.94 14.56 9.08
CA GLU A 117 -3.87 15.17 7.76
C GLU A 117 -2.47 15.04 7.15
N ARG A 118 -2.43 14.89 5.83
CA ARG A 118 -1.15 14.83 5.09
C ARG A 118 -0.32 16.10 5.25
N LYS A 119 -0.97 17.26 5.40
CA LYS A 119 -0.30 18.56 5.57
C LYS A 119 0.48 18.67 6.88
N GLU A 120 0.12 17.88 7.88
CA GLU A 120 0.78 17.84 9.19
C GLU A 120 2.04 16.98 9.18
N VAL A 121 2.27 16.20 8.11
CA VAL A 121 3.48 15.40 7.97
C VAL A 121 4.69 16.34 7.82
N PRO A 122 5.73 16.20 8.66
CA PRO A 122 6.92 17.03 8.54
C PRO A 122 7.59 16.87 7.16
N PRO A 123 8.03 17.96 6.52
CA PRO A 123 8.66 17.89 5.21
C PRO A 123 9.93 17.03 5.25
N GLY A 124 10.15 16.24 4.20
CA GLY A 124 11.31 15.33 4.10
C GLY A 124 11.22 14.05 4.92
N ARG A 125 10.12 13.82 5.66
CA ARG A 125 9.87 12.55 6.34
C ARG A 125 9.08 11.59 5.45
N PHE A 126 9.41 10.31 5.55
CA PHE A 126 8.60 9.24 4.98
C PHE A 126 7.39 8.99 5.87
N PHE A 127 6.26 8.69 5.24
CA PHE A 127 5.03 8.40 5.93
C PHE A 127 4.29 7.27 5.25
N LEU A 128 3.39 6.62 5.99
CA LEU A 128 2.58 5.51 5.51
C LEU A 128 1.11 5.75 5.88
N PRO A 129 0.16 5.68 4.93
CA PRO A 129 -1.25 5.70 5.27
C PRO A 129 -1.63 4.40 6.01
N VAL A 130 -2.19 4.53 7.21
CA VAL A 130 -2.61 3.44 8.08
C VAL A 130 -4.02 3.69 8.60
N GLN A 131 -4.71 2.66 9.06
CA GLN A 131 -6.01 2.84 9.74
C GLN A 131 -5.81 2.81 11.25
N TYR A 132 -6.24 3.86 11.94
CA TYR A 132 -6.22 3.89 13.40
C TYR A 132 -7.20 2.85 13.96
N GLN A 133 -6.84 2.18 15.06
CA GLN A 133 -7.67 1.16 15.67
C GLN A 133 -8.13 1.58 17.07
N TRP A 134 -7.23 1.67 18.04
CA TRP A 134 -7.56 2.09 19.41
C TRP A 134 -6.32 2.54 20.19
N PHE A 135 -6.55 3.15 21.36
CA PHE A 135 -5.51 3.53 22.32
C PHE A 135 -5.73 2.82 23.65
N ASN A 136 -4.71 2.13 24.14
CA ASN A 136 -4.70 1.48 25.44
C ASN A 136 -3.83 2.27 26.41
N ARG A 137 -4.43 2.79 27.48
CA ARG A 137 -3.71 3.52 28.54
C ARG A 137 -2.88 2.56 29.39
N ASP A 138 -1.72 3.03 29.83
CA ASP A 138 -0.90 2.27 30.76
C ASP A 138 -1.49 2.37 32.17
N TRP A 139 -1.43 1.26 32.91
CA TRP A 139 -1.78 1.25 34.32
C TRP A 139 -0.56 1.60 35.18
N ASP A 140 -0.70 2.57 36.10
CA ASP A 140 0.31 2.82 37.14
C ASP A 140 -0.05 2.00 38.39
N PRO A 141 0.71 0.93 38.71
CA PRO A 141 0.43 0.09 39.87
C PRO A 141 0.64 0.82 41.21
N LYS A 142 1.52 1.83 41.26
CA LYS A 142 1.83 2.58 42.49
C LYS A 142 0.70 3.54 42.83
N LYS A 143 0.17 4.25 41.83
CA LYS A 143 -0.91 5.21 42.01
C LYS A 143 -2.31 4.59 41.89
N LYS A 144 -2.39 3.30 41.53
CA LYS A 144 -3.63 2.56 41.22
C LYS A 144 -4.55 3.35 40.27
N LYS A 145 -3.96 3.98 39.26
CA LYS A 145 -4.66 4.84 38.29
C LYS A 145 -4.14 4.62 36.87
N MET A 146 -5.01 4.84 35.89
CA MET A 146 -4.63 4.87 34.48
C MET A 146 -3.78 6.11 34.20
N GLN A 147 -2.66 5.93 33.50
CA GLN A 147 -1.84 7.03 33.00
C GLN A 147 -2.49 7.67 31.77
N LYS A 148 -2.08 8.91 31.47
CA LYS A 148 -2.47 9.58 30.22
C LYS A 148 -1.70 9.04 29.02
N THR A 149 -0.62 8.31 29.27
CA THR A 149 0.22 7.63 28.29
C THR A 149 -0.24 6.22 28.02
N GLY A 150 0.13 5.67 26.87
CA GLY A 150 -0.35 4.36 26.45
C GLY A 150 0.30 3.84 25.17
N ILE A 151 -0.42 2.94 24.52
CA ILE A 151 -0.04 2.32 23.25
C ILE A 151 -1.16 2.55 22.25
N HIS A 152 -0.80 3.12 21.10
CA HIS A 152 -1.67 3.26 19.94
C HIS A 152 -1.60 1.99 19.10
N THR A 153 -2.74 1.49 18.65
CA THR A 153 -2.79 0.39 17.69
C THR A 153 -3.23 0.93 16.34
N VAL A 154 -2.46 0.60 15.30
CA VAL A 154 -2.76 0.96 13.91
C VAL A 154 -2.74 -0.29 13.03
N LYS A 155 -3.59 -0.31 12.02
CA LYS A 155 -3.61 -1.36 11.01
C LYS A 155 -2.76 -0.91 9.81
N LEU A 156 -1.68 -1.63 9.60
CA LEU A 156 -0.80 -1.42 8.45
C LEU A 156 -1.50 -1.87 7.16
N PRO A 157 -1.22 -1.22 6.01
CA PRO A 157 -1.92 -1.49 4.76
C PRO A 157 -1.45 -2.78 4.07
N PHE A 158 -0.39 -3.42 4.59
CA PHE A 158 0.14 -4.71 4.12
C PHE A 158 0.04 -5.76 5.23
N GLU A 159 -0.72 -6.83 4.98
CA GLU A 159 -0.86 -7.97 5.91
C GLU A 159 -0.49 -9.31 5.25
N ARG A 160 -0.15 -9.30 3.96
CA ARG A 160 0.06 -10.50 3.16
C ARG A 160 1.32 -10.35 2.31
N PHE A 161 2.07 -11.43 2.19
CA PHE A 161 3.19 -11.55 1.27
C PHE A 161 2.95 -12.73 0.34
N TYR A 162 2.88 -12.45 -0.96
CA TYR A 162 2.65 -13.47 -1.97
C TYR A 162 3.97 -14.17 -2.29
N LEU A 163 3.99 -15.48 -2.12
CA LEU A 163 5.16 -16.33 -2.32
C LEU A 163 4.91 -17.29 -3.47
N ASN A 164 5.99 -17.78 -4.06
CA ASN A 164 5.89 -18.88 -5.01
C ASN A 164 5.36 -20.14 -4.26
N GLU A 165 4.36 -20.81 -4.84
CA GLU A 165 3.70 -21.99 -4.25
C GLU A 165 4.65 -23.11 -3.86
N LYS A 166 5.79 -23.23 -4.56
CA LYS A 166 6.83 -24.22 -4.26
C LYS A 166 7.63 -23.88 -3.02
N LYS A 167 7.88 -22.58 -2.76
CA LYS A 167 8.70 -22.08 -1.64
C LYS A 167 7.87 -21.82 -0.38
N ALA A 168 6.58 -21.51 -0.53
CA ALA A 168 5.70 -21.17 0.58
C ALA A 168 5.69 -22.21 1.73
N PRO A 169 5.60 -23.54 1.49
CA PRO A 169 5.58 -24.52 2.59
C PRO A 169 6.87 -24.56 3.42
N GLU A 170 8.02 -24.34 2.77
CA GLU A 170 9.32 -24.30 3.45
C GLU A 170 9.39 -23.07 4.37
N VAL A 171 8.97 -21.92 3.85
CA VAL A 171 8.96 -20.64 4.57
C VAL A 171 7.97 -20.68 5.73
N GLU A 172 6.79 -21.25 5.55
CA GLU A 172 5.80 -21.47 6.61
C GLU A 172 6.37 -22.34 7.73
N ARG A 173 7.02 -23.46 7.40
CA ARG A 173 7.67 -24.33 8.39
C ARG A 173 8.74 -23.60 9.18
N LEU A 174 9.55 -22.77 8.51
CA LEU A 174 10.55 -21.94 9.18
C LEU A 174 9.89 -20.95 10.13
N LEU A 175 8.81 -20.28 9.71
CA LEU A 175 8.12 -19.27 10.50
C LEU A 175 7.35 -19.83 11.70
N GLN A 176 6.93 -21.10 11.65
CA GLN A 176 6.28 -21.79 12.77
C GLN A 176 7.25 -22.14 13.91
N GLN A 177 8.56 -22.11 13.67
CA GLN A 177 9.55 -22.37 14.72
C GLN A 177 9.60 -21.21 15.71
N ARG A 178 9.56 -21.51 17.02
CA ARG A 178 9.46 -20.50 18.10
C ARG A 178 10.58 -19.45 18.12
N ASN A 179 11.74 -19.74 17.55
CA ASN A 179 12.91 -18.85 17.56
C ASN A 179 13.15 -18.13 16.23
N THR A 180 12.26 -18.29 15.25
CA THR A 180 12.45 -17.68 13.94
C THR A 180 12.22 -16.19 13.99
N LYS A 181 13.22 -15.43 13.54
CA LYS A 181 13.13 -13.99 13.36
C LYS A 181 12.76 -13.73 11.92
N ALA A 182 11.57 -13.18 11.71
CA ALA A 182 11.13 -12.76 10.40
C ALA A 182 10.90 -11.25 10.33
N GLU A 183 11.35 -10.67 9.22
CA GLU A 183 11.24 -9.25 8.94
C GLU A 183 10.71 -9.06 7.53
N LEU A 184 9.68 -8.23 7.39
CA LEU A 184 9.16 -7.80 6.10
C LEU A 184 9.91 -6.54 5.67
N SER A 185 10.59 -6.60 4.53
CA SER A 185 11.19 -5.44 3.88
C SER A 185 10.14 -4.73 3.02
N VAL A 186 9.89 -3.46 3.35
CA VAL A 186 8.94 -2.61 2.63
C VAL A 186 9.64 -1.33 2.20
N ILE A 187 9.56 -1.01 0.92
CA ILE A 187 10.08 0.24 0.36
C ILE A 187 8.98 1.28 0.42
N ILE A 188 9.26 2.41 1.04
CA ILE A 188 8.30 3.49 1.26
C ILE A 188 8.80 4.73 0.52
N PHE A 189 7.92 5.32 -0.26
CA PHE A 189 8.22 6.50 -1.08
C PHE A 189 7.80 7.78 -0.34
N PRO A 190 8.42 8.93 -0.67
CA PRO A 190 8.09 10.23 -0.06
C PRO A 190 6.64 10.69 -0.27
N ASP A 191 5.92 10.11 -1.23
CA ASP A 191 4.51 10.42 -1.50
C ASP A 191 3.53 9.56 -0.69
N GLY A 192 4.03 8.63 0.13
CA GLY A 192 3.26 7.69 0.94
C GLY A 192 2.87 6.41 0.22
N VAL A 193 3.30 6.23 -1.03
CA VAL A 193 3.20 4.95 -1.73
C VAL A 193 4.20 3.98 -1.10
N TYR A 194 3.84 2.70 -1.07
CA TYR A 194 4.72 1.66 -0.55
C TYR A 194 4.73 0.45 -1.50
N ARG A 195 5.83 -0.30 -1.44
CA ARG A 195 6.02 -1.57 -2.15
C ARG A 195 6.57 -2.58 -1.16
N VAL A 196 5.87 -3.68 -0.97
CA VAL A 196 6.42 -4.83 -0.24
C VAL A 196 7.50 -5.45 -1.11
N HIS A 197 8.74 -5.48 -0.62
CA HIS A 197 9.91 -5.87 -1.40
C HIS A 197 10.24 -7.35 -1.19
N ASP A 198 10.54 -7.74 0.04
CA ASP A 198 10.97 -9.11 0.36
C ASP A 198 10.57 -9.51 1.78
N LEU A 199 10.52 -10.83 2.02
CA LEU A 199 10.42 -11.40 3.36
C LEU A 199 11.79 -11.96 3.76
N ILE A 200 12.31 -11.54 4.89
CA ILE A 200 13.60 -11.98 5.43
C ILE A 200 13.31 -12.93 6.58
N VAL A 201 13.80 -14.16 6.52
CA VAL A 201 13.62 -15.18 7.57
C VAL A 201 15.00 -15.63 8.02
N ASN A 202 15.32 -15.45 9.31
CA ASN A 202 16.64 -15.75 9.89
C ASN A 202 17.82 -15.13 9.11
N GLY A 203 17.62 -13.92 8.57
CA GLY A 203 18.62 -13.21 7.76
C GLY A 203 18.71 -13.65 6.29
N GLN A 204 17.94 -14.65 5.87
CA GLN A 204 17.87 -15.09 4.47
C GLN A 204 16.70 -14.43 3.75
N TYR A 205 16.96 -13.94 2.54
CA TYR A 205 15.94 -13.35 1.68
C TYR A 205 15.10 -14.43 1.02
N VAL A 206 13.80 -14.40 1.32
CA VAL A 206 12.78 -15.18 0.65
C VAL A 206 12.14 -14.28 -0.39
N ARG A 207 12.65 -14.37 -1.62
CA ARG A 207 12.07 -13.59 -2.73
C ARG A 207 10.64 -14.00 -3.02
N GLY A 208 9.78 -13.00 -3.10
CA GLY A 208 8.45 -13.09 -3.69
C GLY A 208 8.53 -13.37 -5.19
N ARG A 209 7.37 -13.61 -5.81
CA ARG A 209 7.25 -13.78 -7.27
C ARG A 209 7.33 -12.44 -8.00
#